data_AF-A0A2N3ND88-F1
#
_entry.id   AF-A0A2N3ND88-F1
#
_cell.length_a   1.000
_cell.length_b   1.000
_cell.length_c   1.000
_cell.angle_alpha   90.00
_cell.angle_beta   90.00
_cell.angle_gamma   90.00
#
_symmetry.space_group_name_H-M   'P 1'
#
loop_
_entity.id
_entity.type
_entity.pdbx_description
1 polymer ?
#
loop_
_entity_poly.entity_id
_entity_poly.type
_entity_poly.pdbx_seq_one_letter_code
_entity_poly.pdbx_strand_id
1 'polypeptide(L)'
;MEPQRNSASGLRSPSCRACLSAPFTTRLLEYDNSCSGASPPPDHTLPSLLPASYRTKLDDLAAASDDVDACVANELNLQRLNRVYPWLWIAGRPMPPRPLHHQLLLSREIVITERMDIHLVWTGGHIYIKPMPRFLLEPHFWYRHLSCRCSGNGGKHTGDLCAPEKLRKCAIGFLFSFAALITHESDFFIAKEKHLLPEGVTWHAWRSFVRELDTEHIYRKIDQRFFYGELRLSRLNKIYFFMQTPLRSYMTRWQQYSGFLQHNLAGIGSAIIYITIVLTAMQVGLATNTLRDSNMFQSVSYGFTIFSILGPPVALGLLLVVFCYVFLNNWATVVAYKAKRQQHMASAG
;
A
#
# COMPACT_ATOMS: atom_id res chain seq x y z
N MET A 1 0.90 -40.23 64.50
CA MET A 1 1.88 -39.24 64.04
C MET A 1 1.75 -39.11 62.53
N GLU A 2 1.95 -37.89 62.05
CA GLU A 2 1.56 -37.29 60.77
C GLU A 2 1.78 -38.05 59.45
N PRO A 3 1.10 -37.59 58.37
CA PRO A 3 0.93 -38.28 57.09
C PRO A 3 1.91 -37.79 56.02
N GLN A 4 2.13 -38.62 54.98
CA GLN A 4 2.75 -38.24 53.71
C GLN A 4 2.17 -39.15 52.61
N ARG A 5 1.90 -38.73 51.37
CA ARG A 5 1.96 -37.45 50.67
C ARG A 5 1.21 -37.72 49.35
N ASN A 6 0.24 -36.87 49.02
CA ASN A 6 -0.47 -36.85 47.74
C ASN A 6 0.52 -36.76 46.57
N SER A 7 0.40 -37.65 45.59
CA SER A 7 1.00 -37.50 44.27
C SER A 7 -0.11 -37.57 43.23
N ALA A 8 -0.60 -36.40 42.83
CA ALA A 8 -1.39 -36.20 41.62
C ALA A 8 -0.74 -35.04 40.87
N SER A 9 0.23 -35.38 40.03
CA SER A 9 0.82 -34.50 39.02
C SER A 9 -0.24 -34.19 37.95
N GLY A 10 -1.06 -33.18 38.21
CA GLY A 10 -1.87 -32.55 37.18
C GLY A 10 -0.96 -31.86 36.17
N LEU A 11 -0.84 -32.44 34.97
CA LEU A 11 -0.30 -31.76 33.80
C LEU A 11 -1.07 -30.45 33.59
N ARG A 12 -0.40 -29.32 33.80
CA ARG A 12 -0.89 -28.01 33.35
C ARG A 12 -0.81 -27.99 31.82
N SER A 13 -1.96 -28.06 31.18
CA SER A 13 -2.15 -27.66 29.79
C SER A 13 -1.59 -26.24 29.58
N PRO A 14 -0.97 -25.93 28.42
CA PRO A 14 -0.45 -24.59 28.18
C PRO A 14 -1.62 -23.60 28.17
N SER A 15 -1.51 -22.57 29.02
CA SER A 15 -2.53 -21.53 29.10
C SER A 15 -2.76 -20.93 27.71
N CYS A 16 -4.03 -20.72 27.36
CA CYS A 16 -4.37 -19.80 26.28
C CYS A 16 -3.56 -18.52 26.48
N ARG A 17 -2.81 -18.10 25.44
CA ARG A 17 -2.19 -16.76 25.43
C ARG A 17 -3.29 -15.77 25.76
N ALA A 18 -3.05 -14.92 26.76
CA ALA A 18 -3.98 -13.90 27.21
C ALA A 18 -4.60 -13.20 25.99
N CYS A 19 -5.93 -12.99 26.01
CA CYS A 19 -6.61 -12.18 25.00
C CYS A 19 -5.83 -10.87 24.84
N LEU A 20 -5.24 -10.66 23.67
CA LEU A 20 -4.35 -9.52 23.44
C LEU A 20 -5.15 -8.23 23.64
N SER A 21 -4.74 -7.41 24.60
CA SER A 21 -5.27 -6.07 24.83
C SER A 21 -4.94 -5.14 23.67
N ALA A 22 -5.59 -3.98 23.60
CA ALA A 22 -5.19 -2.89 22.70
C ALA A 22 -3.71 -2.52 22.94
N PRO A 23 -2.98 -2.05 21.91
CA PRO A 23 -1.57 -1.68 22.05
C PRO A 23 -1.35 -0.39 22.85
N PHE A 24 -2.42 0.28 23.27
CA PHE A 24 -2.41 1.53 24.01
C PHE A 24 -3.63 1.58 24.96
N THR A 25 -3.54 2.40 25.99
CA THR A 25 -4.60 2.71 26.95
C THR A 25 -5.02 4.17 26.88
N THR A 26 -4.17 5.06 26.33
CA THR A 26 -4.50 6.46 26.11
C THR A 26 -5.71 6.60 25.18
N ARG A 27 -6.76 7.29 25.64
CA ARG A 27 -7.93 7.64 24.81
C ARG A 27 -7.67 8.97 24.12
N LEU A 28 -7.50 8.93 22.80
CA LEU A 28 -7.23 10.11 21.98
C LEU A 28 -8.50 10.88 21.58
N LEU A 29 -9.66 10.22 21.66
CA LEU A 29 -10.97 10.84 21.44
C LEU A 29 -11.50 11.30 22.79
N GLU A 30 -11.33 12.57 23.14
CA GLU A 30 -12.11 13.17 24.24
C GLU A 30 -13.57 13.19 23.79
N TYR A 31 -14.43 12.44 24.51
CA TYR A 31 -15.86 12.67 24.45
C TYR A 31 -16.13 13.83 25.39
N ASP A 32 -16.58 14.96 24.87
CA ASP A 32 -17.18 16.02 25.68
C ASP A 32 -18.40 15.43 26.39
N ASN A 33 -18.19 14.95 27.61
CA ASN A 33 -19.22 14.85 28.61
C ASN A 33 -18.58 15.09 29.98
N SER A 34 -18.74 16.33 30.41
CA SER A 34 -18.66 16.77 31.79
C SER A 34 -19.33 15.79 32.76
N CYS A 35 -18.64 15.54 33.87
CA CYS A 35 -19.09 14.93 35.12
C CYS A 35 -19.09 13.39 35.23
N SER A 36 -18.17 12.94 36.10
CA SER A 36 -18.28 11.76 36.98
C SER A 36 -18.07 10.36 36.38
N GLY A 37 -16.95 9.74 36.77
CA GLY A 37 -16.80 8.28 36.84
C GLY A 37 -16.57 7.57 35.51
N ALA A 38 -15.33 7.12 35.30
CA ALA A 38 -14.89 6.35 34.13
C ALA A 38 -15.73 5.08 33.89
N SER A 39 -16.79 5.22 33.10
CA SER A 39 -17.51 4.10 32.50
C SER A 39 -17.01 3.89 31.05
N PRO A 40 -16.90 2.65 30.56
CA PRO A 40 -16.65 2.41 29.14
C PRO A 40 -17.77 3.03 28.30
N PRO A 41 -17.46 3.63 27.14
CA PRO A 41 -18.49 4.14 26.24
C PRO A 41 -19.44 2.99 25.89
N PRO A 42 -20.77 3.24 25.90
CA PRO A 42 -21.74 2.17 25.73
C PRO A 42 -21.68 1.59 24.31
N ASP A 43 -21.91 0.28 24.18
CA ASP A 43 -21.71 -0.52 22.95
C ASP A 43 -22.36 0.05 21.66
N HIS A 44 -23.37 0.91 21.79
CA HIS A 44 -24.05 1.55 20.67
C HIS A 44 -23.26 2.69 20.01
N THR A 45 -22.16 3.17 20.59
CA THR A 45 -21.31 4.20 19.97
C THR A 45 -20.24 3.63 19.04
N LEU A 46 -19.91 2.33 19.14
CA LEU A 46 -18.90 1.69 18.29
C LEU A 46 -19.22 1.77 16.78
N PRO A 47 -20.47 1.54 16.32
CA PRO A 47 -20.82 1.70 14.91
C PRO A 47 -20.65 3.13 14.40
N SER A 48 -20.78 4.15 15.27
CA SER A 48 -20.60 5.57 14.88
C SER A 48 -19.15 5.93 14.54
N LEU A 49 -18.19 5.06 14.88
CA LEU A 49 -16.76 5.23 14.57
C LEU A 49 -16.39 4.67 13.19
N LEU A 50 -17.29 3.91 12.57
CA LEU A 50 -17.11 3.31 11.26
C LEU A 50 -17.52 4.29 10.15
N PRO A 51 -17.03 4.10 8.91
CA PRO A 51 -17.56 4.81 7.76
C PRO A 51 -19.05 4.53 7.57
N ALA A 52 -19.77 5.41 6.87
CA ALA A 52 -21.20 5.22 6.63
C ALA A 52 -21.52 3.92 5.84
N SER A 53 -20.65 3.56 4.91
CA SER A 53 -20.83 2.40 4.03
C SER A 53 -19.50 1.90 3.48
N TYR A 54 -19.47 0.65 3.05
CA TYR A 54 -18.32 0.06 2.37
C TYR A 54 -18.78 -0.71 1.12
N ARG A 55 -17.83 -0.98 0.22
CA ARG A 55 -18.08 -1.80 -0.97
C ARG A 55 -17.77 -3.26 -0.67
N THR A 56 -18.72 -4.14 -0.97
CA THR A 56 -18.52 -5.58 -0.85
C THR A 56 -17.62 -6.10 -1.98
N LYS A 57 -17.20 -7.37 -1.88
CA LYS A 57 -16.41 -8.03 -2.95
C LYS A 57 -17.14 -8.13 -4.29
N LEU A 58 -18.46 -7.94 -4.30
CA LEU A 58 -19.33 -7.96 -5.48
C LEU A 58 -19.61 -6.54 -6.02
N ASP A 59 -18.94 -5.53 -5.45
CA ASP A 59 -19.14 -4.10 -5.70
C ASP A 59 -20.55 -3.58 -5.33
N ASP A 60 -21.27 -4.31 -4.47
CA ASP A 60 -22.49 -3.79 -3.84
C ASP A 60 -22.15 -2.83 -2.70
N LEU A 61 -23.05 -1.88 -2.44
CA LEU A 61 -22.93 -0.96 -1.31
C LEU A 61 -23.64 -1.55 -0.09
N ALA A 62 -22.94 -1.66 1.03
CA ALA A 62 -23.50 -2.12 2.30
C ALA A 62 -23.23 -1.09 3.40
N ALA A 63 -24.16 -0.94 4.35
CA ALA A 63 -23.94 -0.11 5.51
C ALA A 63 -22.90 -0.76 6.42
N ALA A 64 -22.00 0.03 7.01
CA ALA A 64 -20.95 -0.53 7.88
C ALA A 64 -21.50 -1.14 9.17
N SER A 65 -22.70 -0.72 9.59
CA SER A 65 -23.42 -1.28 10.74
C SER A 65 -23.87 -2.73 10.53
N ASP A 66 -24.10 -3.13 9.28
CA ASP A 66 -24.70 -4.44 8.96
C ASP A 66 -23.68 -5.56 9.14
N ASP A 67 -22.42 -5.32 8.73
CA ASP A 67 -21.30 -6.24 8.91
C ASP A 67 -20.01 -5.46 9.20
N VAL A 68 -19.79 -5.24 10.50
CA VAL A 68 -18.62 -4.52 11.01
C VAL A 68 -17.32 -5.24 10.67
N ASP A 69 -17.28 -6.57 10.76
CA ASP A 69 -16.05 -7.33 10.54
C ASP A 69 -15.64 -7.29 9.06
N ALA A 70 -16.59 -7.40 8.13
CA ALA A 70 -16.31 -7.22 6.71
C ALA A 70 -15.90 -5.78 6.37
N CYS A 71 -16.53 -4.78 6.99
CA CYS A 71 -16.14 -3.38 6.85
C CYS A 71 -14.68 -3.17 7.29
N VAL A 72 -14.30 -3.65 8.47
CA VAL A 72 -12.92 -3.54 9.00
C VAL A 72 -11.92 -4.28 8.10
N ALA A 73 -12.27 -5.48 7.65
CA ALA A 73 -11.43 -6.25 6.76
C ALA A 73 -11.20 -5.53 5.41
N ASN A 74 -12.21 -4.81 4.92
CA ASN A 74 -12.09 -3.98 3.73
C ASN A 74 -11.27 -2.71 3.97
N GLU A 75 -11.50 -2.01 5.10
CA GLU A 75 -10.78 -0.81 5.51
C GLU A 75 -9.27 -1.04 5.71
N LEU A 76 -8.88 -2.22 6.22
CA LEU A 76 -7.49 -2.61 6.46
C LEU A 76 -6.92 -3.53 5.38
N ASN A 77 -7.52 -3.56 4.18
CA ASN A 77 -7.15 -4.50 3.13
C ASN A 77 -5.77 -4.17 2.51
N LEU A 78 -4.81 -5.08 2.71
CA LEU A 78 -3.47 -5.04 2.11
C LEU A 78 -3.20 -6.18 1.13
N GLN A 79 -4.23 -6.95 0.74
CA GLN A 79 -4.07 -8.19 -0.04
C GLN A 79 -3.31 -7.97 -1.34
N ARG A 80 -3.63 -6.89 -2.07
CA ARG A 80 -2.95 -6.52 -3.32
C ARG A 80 -1.45 -6.35 -3.12
N LEU A 81 -1.09 -5.79 -1.99
CA LEU A 81 0.25 -5.31 -1.72
C LEU A 81 1.14 -6.41 -1.15
N ASN A 82 0.55 -7.24 -0.29
CA ASN A 82 1.19 -8.43 0.24
C ASN A 82 1.51 -9.43 -0.88
N ARG A 83 0.70 -9.48 -1.96
CA ARG A 83 1.01 -10.30 -3.16
C ARG A 83 2.32 -9.91 -3.85
N VAL A 84 2.69 -8.64 -3.82
CA VAL A 84 3.93 -8.13 -4.45
C VAL A 84 5.03 -7.84 -3.44
N TYR A 85 4.85 -8.24 -2.17
CA TYR A 85 5.80 -7.99 -1.09
C TYR A 85 7.26 -8.33 -1.45
N PRO A 86 7.58 -9.50 -2.07
CA PRO A 86 8.96 -9.86 -2.41
C PRO A 86 9.66 -8.87 -3.35
N TRP A 87 8.91 -8.03 -4.05
CA TRP A 87 9.41 -7.05 -5.03
C TRP A 87 9.33 -5.61 -4.53
N LEU A 88 8.77 -5.36 -3.34
CA LEU A 88 8.58 -4.00 -2.83
C LEU A 88 9.88 -3.21 -2.66
N TRP A 89 11.01 -3.90 -2.49
CA TRP A 89 12.35 -3.30 -2.46
C TRP A 89 12.69 -2.51 -3.73
N ILE A 90 12.08 -2.85 -4.87
CA ILE A 90 12.21 -2.06 -6.10
C ILE A 90 11.48 -0.73 -5.93
N ALA A 91 10.29 -0.73 -5.33
CA ALA A 91 9.42 0.43 -5.21
C ALA A 91 9.79 1.39 -4.07
N GLY A 92 10.48 0.92 -3.03
CA GLY A 92 10.83 1.71 -1.86
C GLY A 92 11.92 1.05 -1.02
N ARG A 93 12.51 1.81 -0.10
CA ARG A 93 13.51 1.31 0.84
C ARG A 93 12.82 0.84 2.13
N PRO A 94 13.33 -0.20 2.82
CA PRO A 94 12.78 -0.67 4.08
C PRO A 94 13.16 0.30 5.21
N MET A 95 12.47 1.45 5.25
CA MET A 95 12.61 2.47 6.27
C MET A 95 11.22 3.04 6.62
N PRO A 96 11.02 3.55 7.84
CA PRO A 96 9.82 4.30 8.19
C PRO A 96 9.59 5.50 7.26
N PRO A 97 8.33 5.96 7.09
CA PRO A 97 8.05 7.14 6.27
C PRO A 97 8.71 8.38 6.88
N ARG A 98 9.05 9.36 6.02
CA ARG A 98 9.59 10.63 6.50
C ARG A 98 8.46 11.50 7.10
N PRO A 99 8.77 12.34 8.10
CA PRO A 99 7.78 13.21 8.75
C PRO A 99 7.05 14.14 7.77
N LEU A 100 5.86 14.63 8.15
CA LEU A 100 4.98 15.43 7.29
C LEU A 100 5.62 16.73 6.80
N HIS A 101 6.30 17.47 7.66
CA HIS A 101 7.02 18.69 7.29
C HIS A 101 8.10 18.40 6.23
N HIS A 102 8.73 17.23 6.30
CA HIS A 102 9.71 16.80 5.31
C HIS A 102 9.04 16.40 3.98
N GLN A 103 7.80 15.90 4.00
CA GLN A 103 7.04 15.68 2.75
C GLN A 103 6.79 17.00 2.02
N LEU A 104 6.42 18.05 2.76
CA LEU A 104 6.24 19.39 2.22
C LEU A 104 7.55 19.96 1.67
N LEU A 105 8.67 19.77 2.38
CA LEU A 105 10.01 20.17 1.90
C LEU A 105 10.38 19.50 0.56
N LEU A 106 9.95 18.25 0.35
CA LEU A 106 10.12 17.53 -0.92
C LEU A 106 9.14 17.99 -2.03
N SER A 107 8.41 19.09 -1.80
CA SER A 107 7.36 19.59 -2.69
C SER A 107 6.30 18.53 -3.00
N ARG A 108 5.95 17.72 -1.99
CA ARG A 108 4.87 16.74 -2.09
C ARG A 108 3.60 17.29 -1.47
N GLU A 109 2.55 17.36 -2.26
CA GLU A 109 1.20 17.62 -1.80
C GLU A 109 0.63 16.36 -1.12
N ILE A 110 0.02 16.55 0.04
CA ILE A 110 -0.63 15.47 0.79
C ILE A 110 -2.06 15.32 0.26
N VAL A 111 -2.35 14.16 -0.32
CA VAL A 111 -3.67 13.83 -0.88
C VAL A 111 -4.32 12.74 -0.03
N ILE A 112 -5.56 13.00 0.40
CA ILE A 112 -6.33 12.05 1.21
C ILE A 112 -6.75 10.83 0.38
N THR A 113 -6.63 9.64 0.97
CA THR A 113 -7.14 8.38 0.40
C THR A 113 -7.77 7.50 1.47
N GLU A 114 -8.97 6.97 1.27
CA GLU A 114 -9.50 5.96 2.20
C GLU A 114 -8.97 4.55 1.98
N ARG A 115 -8.21 4.33 0.92
CA ARG A 115 -7.66 3.02 0.62
C ARG A 115 -6.35 2.76 1.33
N MET A 116 -6.30 1.68 2.09
CA MET A 116 -5.13 1.25 2.84
C MET A 116 -3.95 0.85 1.96
N ASP A 117 -4.23 0.25 0.81
CA ASP A 117 -3.22 -0.27 -0.09
C ASP A 117 -2.38 0.85 -0.75
N ILE A 118 -2.95 2.06 -0.89
CA ILE A 118 -2.25 3.23 -1.42
C ILE A 118 -1.73 4.20 -0.34
N HIS A 119 -1.91 3.89 0.95
CA HIS A 119 -1.30 4.66 2.03
C HIS A 119 0.24 4.67 1.88
N LEU A 120 0.83 5.87 1.93
CA LEU A 120 2.26 6.18 1.69
C LEU A 120 2.80 5.90 0.28
N VAL A 121 1.91 5.70 -0.68
CA VAL A 121 2.30 5.67 -2.09
C VAL A 121 2.42 7.10 -2.61
N TRP A 122 3.47 7.40 -3.37
CA TRP A 122 3.71 8.74 -3.91
C TRP A 122 4.01 8.73 -5.41
N THR A 123 3.62 9.80 -6.10
CA THR A 123 3.82 10.01 -7.53
C THR A 123 3.75 11.48 -7.91
N GLY A 124 4.63 11.93 -8.81
CA GLY A 124 4.53 13.25 -9.47
C GLY A 124 4.20 14.40 -8.52
N GLY A 125 4.93 14.54 -7.41
CA GLY A 125 4.71 15.61 -6.43
C GLY A 125 3.51 15.40 -5.49
N HIS A 126 2.89 14.22 -5.45
CA HIS A 126 1.79 13.92 -4.52
C HIS A 126 2.12 12.69 -3.69
N ILE A 127 1.72 12.70 -2.42
CA ILE A 127 1.75 11.53 -1.53
C ILE A 127 0.34 11.23 -1.04
N TYR A 128 -0.09 9.97 -1.17
CA TYR A 128 -1.41 9.54 -0.72
C TYR A 128 -1.33 9.09 0.74
N ILE A 129 -2.09 9.74 1.60
CA ILE A 129 -2.15 9.40 3.03
C ILE A 129 -3.60 9.13 3.42
N LYS A 130 -3.81 7.95 4.02
CA LYS A 130 -5.09 7.59 4.64
C LYS A 130 -5.25 8.30 5.98
N PRO A 131 -6.34 9.07 6.21
CA PRO A 131 -6.65 9.66 7.50
C PRO A 131 -6.81 8.59 8.57
N MET A 132 -6.55 8.94 9.82
CA MET A 132 -6.59 8.00 10.92
C MET A 132 -8.04 7.59 11.23
N PRO A 133 -8.43 6.32 11.00
CA PRO A 133 -9.79 5.88 11.29
C PRO A 133 -10.08 5.94 12.78
N ARG A 134 -11.21 6.55 13.15
CA ARG A 134 -11.58 6.78 14.56
C ARG A 134 -11.68 5.47 15.36
N PHE A 135 -12.17 4.40 14.73
CA PHE A 135 -12.28 3.09 15.36
C PHE A 135 -10.92 2.51 15.79
N LEU A 136 -9.80 2.87 15.13
CA LEU A 136 -8.47 2.42 15.52
C LEU A 136 -7.95 3.13 16.79
N LEU A 137 -8.59 4.22 17.20
CA LEU A 137 -8.21 5.01 18.38
C LEU A 137 -9.02 4.65 19.62
N GLU A 138 -10.00 3.75 19.49
CA GLU A 138 -10.84 3.28 20.58
C GLU A 138 -10.34 1.91 21.07
N PRO A 139 -9.75 1.80 22.28
CA PRO A 139 -9.18 0.54 22.78
C PRO A 139 -10.19 -0.63 22.80
N HIS A 140 -11.45 -0.36 23.10
CA HIS A 140 -12.51 -1.39 23.14
C HIS A 140 -12.77 -2.03 21.78
N PHE A 141 -12.59 -1.28 20.70
CA PHE A 141 -12.75 -1.78 19.33
C PHE A 141 -11.75 -2.90 19.01
N TRP A 142 -10.51 -2.76 19.48
CA TRP A 142 -9.45 -3.74 19.27
C TRP A 142 -9.77 -5.10 19.89
N TYR A 143 -10.29 -5.08 21.12
CA TYR A 143 -10.67 -6.30 21.82
C TYR A 143 -11.79 -7.06 21.08
N ARG A 144 -12.77 -6.32 20.53
CA ARG A 144 -13.96 -6.91 19.91
C ARG A 144 -13.72 -7.46 18.51
N HIS A 145 -12.97 -6.73 17.68
CA HIS A 145 -12.85 -6.98 16.23
C HIS A 145 -11.43 -7.36 15.77
N LEU A 146 -10.38 -7.08 16.56
CA LEU A 146 -8.98 -7.30 16.18
C LEU A 146 -8.25 -8.35 17.04
N SER A 147 -8.91 -8.92 18.05
CA SER A 147 -8.33 -9.97 18.88
C SER A 147 -8.83 -11.35 18.44
N CYS A 148 -7.89 -12.29 18.26
CA CYS A 148 -8.27 -13.68 18.04
C CYS A 148 -9.03 -14.19 19.27
N ARG A 149 -10.24 -14.69 19.06
CA ARG A 149 -10.88 -15.54 20.07
C ARG A 149 -10.20 -16.90 20.00
N CYS A 150 -9.61 -17.33 21.11
CA CYS A 150 -9.11 -18.70 21.23
C CYS A 150 -10.32 -19.62 21.10
N SER A 151 -10.57 -20.17 19.92
CA SER A 151 -11.58 -21.20 19.76
C SER A 151 -11.09 -22.43 20.53
N GLY A 152 -11.83 -22.84 21.57
CA GLY A 152 -11.46 -23.90 22.51
C GLY A 152 -11.32 -25.30 21.91
N ASN A 153 -11.41 -25.44 20.58
CA ASN A 153 -11.13 -26.70 19.91
C ASN A 153 -9.67 -26.70 19.48
N GLY A 154 -8.87 -27.56 20.13
CA GLY A 154 -7.45 -27.81 19.88
C GLY A 154 -7.14 -28.40 18.49
N GLY A 155 -7.71 -27.83 17.43
CA GLY A 155 -7.27 -28.05 16.07
C GLY A 155 -5.86 -27.48 15.93
N LYS A 156 -4.89 -28.34 15.64
CA LYS A 156 -3.55 -27.97 15.18
C LYS A 156 -3.68 -27.05 13.96
N HIS A 157 -3.76 -25.74 14.17
CA HIS A 157 -3.51 -24.78 13.10
C HIS A 157 -2.00 -24.74 12.86
N THR A 158 -1.61 -25.38 11.77
CA THR A 158 -0.26 -25.38 11.21
C THR A 158 0.16 -23.94 10.90
N GLY A 159 0.86 -23.27 11.81
CA GLY A 159 1.67 -22.06 11.57
C GLY A 159 1.00 -20.81 10.97
N ASP A 160 -0.29 -20.84 10.63
CA ASP A 160 -0.98 -19.78 9.90
C ASP A 160 -1.75 -18.87 10.88
N LEU A 161 -1.48 -17.57 10.81
CA LEU A 161 -2.04 -16.56 11.72
C LEU A 161 -3.57 -16.48 11.58
N CYS A 162 -4.28 -16.25 12.67
CA CYS A 162 -5.73 -16.06 12.64
C CYS A 162 -6.08 -14.80 11.79
N ALA A 163 -7.24 -14.78 11.12
CA ALA A 163 -7.62 -13.64 10.28
C ALA A 163 -7.65 -12.30 11.05
N PRO A 164 -8.26 -12.20 12.25
CA PRO A 164 -8.14 -11.04 13.13
C PRO A 164 -6.68 -10.68 13.50
N GLU A 165 -5.78 -11.65 13.64
CA GLU A 165 -4.37 -11.39 13.94
C GLU A 165 -3.66 -10.68 12.78
N LYS A 166 -3.96 -11.09 11.55
CA LYS A 166 -3.45 -10.44 10.33
C LYS A 166 -3.93 -8.98 10.29
N LEU A 167 -5.22 -8.74 10.53
CA LEU A 167 -5.79 -7.39 10.60
C LEU A 167 -5.18 -6.56 11.73
N ARG A 168 -4.95 -7.15 12.91
CA ARG A 168 -4.29 -6.50 14.04
C ARG A 168 -2.88 -6.05 13.67
N LYS A 169 -2.08 -6.91 13.03
CA LYS A 169 -0.73 -6.56 12.56
C LYS A 169 -0.77 -5.42 11.53
N CYS A 170 -1.76 -5.41 10.63
CA CYS A 170 -1.98 -4.31 9.70
C CYS A 170 -2.32 -3.00 10.44
N ALA A 171 -3.22 -3.05 11.42
CA ALA A 171 -3.62 -1.89 12.21
C ALA A 171 -2.47 -1.32 13.04
N ILE A 172 -1.65 -2.16 13.69
CA ILE A 172 -0.46 -1.68 14.42
C ILE A 172 0.54 -1.05 13.46
N GLY A 173 0.76 -1.65 12.29
CA GLY A 173 1.64 -1.09 11.27
C GLY A 173 1.17 0.26 10.74
N PHE A 174 -0.14 0.45 10.64
CA PHE A 174 -0.74 1.75 10.32
C PHE A 174 -0.53 2.80 11.40
N LEU A 175 -0.71 2.43 12.67
CA LEU A 175 -0.43 3.37 13.77
C LEU A 175 1.06 3.73 13.82
N PHE A 176 1.94 2.77 13.53
CA PHE A 176 3.36 3.00 13.41
C PHE A 176 3.72 3.98 12.29
N SER A 177 3.05 3.91 11.14
CA SER A 177 3.30 4.88 10.06
C SER A 177 2.95 6.30 10.50
N PHE A 178 1.87 6.50 11.25
CA PHE A 178 1.52 7.80 11.80
C PHE A 178 2.50 8.28 12.87
N ALA A 179 3.00 7.39 13.74
CA ALA A 179 4.06 7.74 14.70
C ALA A 179 5.33 8.26 13.99
N ALA A 180 5.68 7.70 12.83
CA ALA A 180 6.79 8.16 12.01
C ALA A 180 6.48 9.44 11.18
N LEU A 181 5.23 9.64 10.76
CA LEU A 181 4.79 10.85 10.06
C LEU A 181 4.71 12.07 10.98
N ILE A 182 4.29 11.87 12.24
CA ILE A 182 4.01 12.94 13.21
C ILE A 182 5.04 12.89 14.34
N THR A 183 6.27 13.29 14.01
CA THR A 183 7.40 13.27 14.95
C THR A 183 7.51 14.57 15.75
N HIS A 184 7.25 15.71 15.11
CA HIS A 184 7.33 17.02 15.74
C HIS A 184 5.94 17.67 15.92
N GLU A 185 5.89 18.68 16.77
CA GLU A 185 4.65 19.44 17.00
C GLU A 185 4.21 20.20 15.73
N SER A 186 5.16 20.62 14.88
CA SER A 186 4.84 21.16 13.54
C SER A 186 4.15 20.12 12.65
N ASP A 187 4.60 18.86 12.67
CA ASP A 187 3.93 17.78 11.94
C ASP A 187 2.51 17.54 12.45
N PHE A 188 2.32 17.68 13.77
CA PHE A 188 1.01 17.55 14.38
C PHE A 188 0.05 18.64 13.86
N PHE A 189 0.47 19.89 13.79
CA PHE A 189 -0.34 20.96 13.21
C PHE A 189 -0.62 20.73 11.72
N ILE A 190 0.36 20.26 10.94
CA ILE A 190 0.16 19.90 9.53
C ILE A 190 -0.88 18.76 9.41
N ALA A 191 -0.80 17.75 10.27
CA ALA A 191 -1.74 16.64 10.27
C ALA A 191 -3.18 17.08 10.58
N LYS A 192 -3.34 18.08 11.46
CA LYS A 192 -4.65 18.69 11.79
C LYS A 192 -5.17 19.53 10.62
N GLU A 193 -4.33 20.37 10.03
CA GLU A 193 -4.68 21.19 8.86
C GLU A 193 -5.14 20.33 7.67
N LYS A 194 -4.49 19.16 7.47
CA LYS A 194 -4.85 18.22 6.40
C LYS A 194 -5.92 17.20 6.81
N HIS A 195 -6.58 17.37 7.96
CA HIS A 195 -7.61 16.47 8.49
C HIS A 195 -7.19 14.99 8.55
N LEU A 196 -5.89 14.72 8.76
CA LEU A 196 -5.36 13.36 8.92
C LEU A 196 -5.61 12.81 10.32
N LEU A 197 -5.76 13.70 11.30
CA LEU A 197 -6.10 13.39 12.69
C LEU A 197 -7.49 13.96 13.04
N PRO A 198 -8.26 13.28 13.91
CA PRO A 198 -9.49 13.84 14.44
C PRO A 198 -9.27 15.17 15.20
N GLU A 199 -10.27 16.05 15.16
CA GLU A 199 -10.19 17.40 15.76
C GLU A 199 -10.02 17.41 17.29
N GLY A 200 -10.49 16.37 18.00
CA GLY A 200 -10.33 16.26 19.46
C GLY A 200 -8.94 15.81 19.93
N VAL A 201 -8.04 15.39 19.04
CA VAL A 201 -6.71 14.91 19.46
C VAL A 201 -5.82 16.09 19.86
N THR A 202 -5.14 15.99 21.01
CA THR A 202 -4.14 16.94 21.51
C THR A 202 -2.70 16.41 21.36
N TRP A 203 -1.72 17.31 21.29
CA TRP A 203 -0.29 16.93 21.17
C TRP A 203 0.21 16.12 22.37
N HIS A 204 -0.23 16.47 23.59
CA HIS A 204 0.14 15.73 24.79
C HIS A 204 -0.37 14.27 24.74
N ALA A 205 -1.64 14.08 24.37
CA ALA A 205 -2.23 12.75 24.24
C ALA A 205 -1.54 11.95 23.12
N TRP A 206 -1.20 12.59 21.99
CA TRP A 206 -0.44 11.98 20.91
C TRP A 206 0.93 11.45 21.36
N ARG A 207 1.71 12.25 22.12
CA ARG A 207 3.01 11.79 22.65
C ARG A 207 2.87 10.60 23.59
N SER A 208 1.86 10.60 24.47
CA SER A 208 1.59 9.46 25.35
C SER A 208 1.23 8.20 24.56
N PHE A 209 0.40 8.34 23.53
CA PHE A 209 0.00 7.25 22.63
C PHE A 209 1.19 6.65 21.88
N VAL A 210 2.07 7.47 21.30
CA VAL A 210 3.26 6.98 20.58
C VAL A 210 4.20 6.23 21.52
N ARG A 211 4.33 6.69 22.77
CA ARG A 211 5.15 6.00 23.79
C ARG A 211 4.58 4.62 24.13
N GLU A 212 3.26 4.48 24.25
CA GLU A 212 2.60 3.20 24.54
C GLU A 212 2.73 2.19 23.38
N LEU A 213 2.85 2.67 22.15
CA LEU A 213 3.00 1.83 20.96
C LEU A 213 4.32 1.03 20.92
N ASP A 214 5.32 1.41 21.74
CA ASP A 214 6.62 0.72 21.85
C ASP A 214 7.31 0.57 20.46
N THR A 215 7.56 1.73 19.83
CA THR A 215 8.09 1.82 18.46
C THR A 215 9.46 1.16 18.29
N GLU A 216 10.21 0.94 19.36
CA GLU A 216 11.53 0.28 19.33
C GLU A 216 11.43 -1.22 19.01
N HIS A 217 10.43 -1.92 19.56
CA HIS A 217 10.26 -3.37 19.39
C HIS A 217 9.09 -3.73 18.45
N ILE A 218 8.61 -2.77 17.68
CA ILE A 218 7.35 -2.87 16.94
C ILE A 218 7.39 -3.80 15.72
N TYR A 219 8.55 -3.99 15.09
CA TYR A 219 8.69 -4.73 13.83
C TYR A 219 8.21 -6.19 13.91
N ARG A 220 8.22 -6.80 15.10
CA ARG A 220 7.68 -8.17 15.31
C ARG A 220 6.15 -8.21 15.35
N LYS A 221 5.50 -7.07 15.60
CA LYS A 221 4.07 -6.90 15.85
C LYS A 221 3.30 -6.33 14.64
N ILE A 222 3.99 -5.93 13.57
CA ILE A 222 3.39 -5.26 12.40
C ILE A 222 3.37 -6.16 11.16
N ASP A 223 2.49 -5.82 10.22
CA ASP A 223 2.49 -6.43 8.88
C ASP A 223 3.75 -6.00 8.11
N GLN A 224 4.30 -6.93 7.33
CA GLN A 224 5.55 -6.74 6.59
C GLN A 224 5.48 -5.57 5.61
N ARG A 225 4.29 -5.20 5.15
CA ARG A 225 4.06 -4.00 4.36
C ARG A 225 4.70 -2.75 5.00
N PHE A 226 4.52 -2.58 6.30
CA PHE A 226 4.94 -1.36 7.01
C PHE A 226 6.44 -1.29 7.30
N PHE A 227 7.21 -2.30 6.90
CA PHE A 227 8.67 -2.19 6.84
C PHE A 227 9.09 -1.17 5.77
N TYR A 228 8.25 -0.99 4.74
CA TYR A 228 8.41 0.00 3.70
C TYR A 228 7.44 1.15 3.96
N GLY A 229 7.97 2.29 4.38
CA GLY A 229 7.18 3.52 4.51
C GLY A 229 6.74 4.05 3.16
N GLU A 230 7.63 4.77 2.47
CA GLU A 230 7.30 5.45 1.21
C GLU A 230 7.53 4.58 -0.02
N LEU A 231 6.53 4.52 -0.90
CA LEU A 231 6.61 3.71 -2.11
C LEU A 231 6.27 4.49 -3.36
N ARG A 232 7.14 4.38 -4.36
CA ARG A 232 6.99 5.10 -5.61
C ARG A 232 6.01 4.38 -6.53
N LEU A 233 4.90 5.02 -6.87
CA LEU A 233 3.86 4.45 -7.74
C LEU A 233 4.41 4.01 -9.11
N SER A 234 5.33 4.78 -9.69
CA SER A 234 5.91 4.46 -11.00
C SER A 234 6.66 3.13 -11.00
N ARG A 235 7.26 2.75 -9.86
CA ARG A 235 7.97 1.48 -9.70
C ARG A 235 7.00 0.37 -9.33
N LEU A 236 6.01 0.66 -8.48
CA LEU A 236 4.95 -0.28 -8.14
C LEU A 236 4.14 -0.71 -9.38
N ASN A 237 3.84 0.23 -10.29
CA ASN A 237 3.21 -0.07 -11.57
C ASN A 237 4.08 -0.98 -12.44
N LYS A 238 5.42 -0.80 -12.45
CA LYS A 238 6.32 -1.71 -13.16
C LYS A 238 6.30 -3.12 -12.56
N ILE A 239 6.36 -3.24 -11.24
CA ILE A 239 6.25 -4.55 -10.55
C ILE A 239 4.96 -5.25 -10.97
N TYR A 240 3.83 -4.54 -10.90
CA TYR A 240 2.53 -5.08 -11.28
C TYR A 240 2.46 -5.44 -12.76
N PHE A 241 3.00 -4.60 -13.64
CA PHE A 241 3.09 -4.84 -15.06
C PHE A 241 3.89 -6.12 -15.37
N PHE A 242 5.07 -6.30 -14.77
CA PHE A 242 5.92 -7.46 -15.07
C PHE A 242 5.49 -8.74 -14.35
N MET A 243 4.93 -8.66 -13.14
CA MET A 243 4.73 -9.82 -12.27
C MET A 243 3.27 -10.29 -12.18
N GLN A 244 2.31 -9.40 -12.39
CA GLN A 244 0.90 -9.73 -12.20
C GLN A 244 0.15 -9.63 -13.53
N THR A 245 0.07 -10.78 -14.20
CA THR A 245 -0.79 -10.94 -15.36
C THR A 245 -2.26 -10.67 -14.97
N PRO A 246 -3.03 -9.96 -15.80
CA PRO A 246 -2.64 -9.38 -17.08
C PRO A 246 -2.48 -7.85 -16.98
N LEU A 247 -1.22 -7.38 -16.96
CA LEU A 247 -0.78 -5.99 -17.19
C LEU A 247 -1.63 -4.89 -16.55
N ARG A 248 -2.10 -5.14 -15.33
CA ARG A 248 -3.01 -4.24 -14.63
C ARG A 248 -2.19 -3.23 -13.81
N SER A 249 -2.37 -1.94 -14.10
CA SER A 249 -1.76 -0.88 -13.30
C SER A 249 -2.24 -0.94 -11.85
N TYR A 250 -1.37 -0.67 -10.88
CA TYR A 250 -1.74 -0.68 -9.47
C TYR A 250 -2.79 0.40 -9.16
N MET A 251 -2.68 1.53 -9.86
CA MET A 251 -3.68 2.59 -9.90
C MET A 251 -3.93 2.94 -11.37
N THR A 252 -5.17 2.78 -11.83
CA THR A 252 -5.55 3.11 -13.21
C THR A 252 -5.85 4.60 -13.29
N ARG A 253 -4.85 5.41 -13.64
CA ARG A 253 -5.09 6.80 -14.04
C ARG A 253 -5.08 6.85 -15.56
N TRP A 254 -6.16 7.28 -16.19
CA TRP A 254 -6.25 7.46 -17.65
C TRP A 254 -5.12 8.35 -18.21
N GLN A 255 -4.66 9.33 -17.42
CA GLN A 255 -3.48 10.16 -17.76
C GLN A 255 -2.20 9.35 -17.96
N GLN A 256 -2.10 8.13 -17.42
CA GLN A 256 -0.88 7.33 -17.47
C GLN A 256 -0.63 6.66 -18.82
N TYR A 257 -1.65 6.45 -19.66
CA TYR A 257 -1.43 6.00 -21.05
C TYR A 257 -0.72 7.08 -21.87
N SER A 258 -1.17 8.34 -21.74
CA SER A 258 -0.52 9.48 -22.40
C SER A 258 0.91 9.68 -21.88
N GLY A 259 1.13 9.62 -20.57
CA GLY A 259 2.46 9.74 -19.99
C GLY A 259 3.38 8.55 -20.30
N PHE A 260 2.84 7.33 -20.37
CA PHE A 260 3.59 6.15 -20.82
C PHE A 260 4.02 6.30 -22.28
N LEU A 261 3.09 6.68 -23.16
CA LEU A 261 3.38 6.90 -24.57
C LEU A 261 4.40 8.03 -24.74
N GLN A 262 4.19 9.18 -24.11
CA GLN A 262 5.10 10.32 -24.17
C GLN A 262 6.51 9.98 -23.66
N HIS A 263 6.64 9.28 -22.53
CA HIS A 263 7.95 8.98 -21.96
C HIS A 263 8.74 7.97 -22.81
N ASN A 264 8.07 6.95 -23.35
CA ASN A 264 8.72 5.99 -24.23
C ASN A 264 8.99 6.58 -25.62
N LEU A 265 8.08 7.38 -26.19
CA LEU A 265 8.30 8.08 -27.46
C LEU A 265 9.41 9.13 -27.36
N ALA A 266 9.51 9.85 -26.24
CA ALA A 266 10.61 10.77 -25.99
C ALA A 266 11.96 10.03 -25.92
N GLY A 267 12.00 8.85 -25.29
CA GLY A 267 13.19 7.99 -25.28
C GLY A 267 13.60 7.52 -26.69
N ILE A 268 12.63 7.07 -27.49
CA ILE A 268 12.86 6.66 -28.89
C ILE A 268 13.31 7.87 -29.73
N GLY A 269 12.66 9.02 -29.59
CA GLY A 269 13.01 10.25 -30.30
C GLY A 269 14.43 10.71 -29.97
N SER A 270 14.81 10.70 -28.68
CA SER A 270 16.18 11.00 -28.24
C SER A 270 17.20 10.02 -28.85
N ALA A 271 16.89 8.73 -28.87
CA ALA A 271 17.74 7.72 -29.49
C ALA A 271 17.90 7.94 -31.01
N ILE A 272 16.82 8.29 -31.72
CA ILE A 272 16.87 8.62 -33.15
C ILE A 272 17.79 9.83 -33.41
N ILE A 273 17.67 10.89 -32.60
CA ILE A 273 18.54 12.08 -32.71
C ILE A 273 20.00 11.67 -32.51
N TYR A 274 20.31 10.91 -31.45
CA TYR A 274 21.67 10.44 -31.18
C TYR A 274 22.21 9.56 -32.32
N ILE A 275 21.42 8.61 -32.81
CA ILE A 275 21.77 7.74 -33.94
C ILE A 275 22.08 8.59 -35.20
N THR A 276 21.27 9.61 -35.47
CA THR A 276 21.46 10.51 -36.61
C THR A 276 22.80 11.25 -36.50
N ILE A 277 23.14 11.76 -35.31
CA ILE A 277 24.44 12.41 -35.07
C ILE A 277 25.60 11.44 -35.35
N VAL A 278 25.52 10.21 -34.83
CA VAL A 278 26.56 9.19 -35.08
C VAL A 278 26.67 8.84 -36.56
N LEU A 279 25.54 8.68 -37.27
CA LEU A 279 25.53 8.44 -38.71
C LEU A 279 26.18 9.59 -39.49
N THR A 280 25.90 10.84 -39.13
CA THR A 280 26.53 12.00 -39.79
C THR A 280 28.04 12.04 -39.56
N ALA A 281 28.52 11.76 -38.34
CA ALA A 281 29.95 11.69 -38.06
C ALA A 281 30.62 10.53 -38.83
N MET A 282 29.92 9.40 -38.96
CA MET A 282 30.40 8.25 -39.71
C MET A 282 30.45 8.51 -41.22
N GLN A 283 29.49 9.26 -41.77
CA GLN A 283 29.52 9.73 -43.16
C GLN A 283 30.74 10.62 -43.42
N VAL A 284 31.07 11.54 -42.48
CA VAL A 284 32.28 12.36 -42.56
C VAL A 284 33.53 11.50 -42.47
N GLY A 285 33.56 10.50 -41.59
CA GLY A 285 34.68 9.56 -41.47
C GLY A 285 34.93 8.76 -42.74
N LEU A 286 33.88 8.21 -43.36
CA LEU A 286 33.96 7.46 -44.63
C LEU A 286 34.38 8.32 -45.82
N ALA A 287 34.25 9.65 -45.73
CA ALA A 287 34.73 10.58 -46.74
C ALA A 287 36.26 10.81 -46.67
N THR A 288 36.93 10.39 -45.59
CA THR A 288 38.39 10.50 -45.45
C THR A 288 39.11 9.24 -45.97
N ASN A 289 40.20 9.41 -46.70
CA ASN A 289 40.94 8.29 -47.31
C ASN A 289 41.48 7.30 -46.26
N THR A 290 41.87 7.78 -45.08
CA THR A 290 42.42 6.96 -43.99
C THR A 290 41.42 5.97 -43.39
N LEU A 291 40.15 6.38 -43.22
CA LEU A 291 39.11 5.54 -42.64
C LEU A 291 38.34 4.76 -43.71
N ARG A 292 38.20 5.32 -44.91
CA ARG A 292 37.57 4.67 -46.06
C ARG A 292 38.25 3.36 -46.43
N ASP A 293 39.58 3.31 -46.41
CA ASP A 293 40.33 2.14 -46.86
C ASP A 293 40.46 1.05 -45.78
N SER A 294 39.95 1.31 -44.57
CA SER A 294 39.97 0.34 -43.47
C SER A 294 38.74 -0.58 -43.47
N ASN A 295 38.95 -1.86 -43.75
CA ASN A 295 37.89 -2.88 -43.82
C ASN A 295 37.09 -3.02 -42.49
N MET A 296 37.75 -2.78 -41.35
CA MET A 296 37.10 -2.79 -40.04
C MET A 296 36.08 -1.65 -39.91
N PHE A 297 36.42 -0.44 -40.35
CA PHE A 297 35.53 0.72 -40.25
C PHE A 297 34.35 0.62 -41.20
N GLN A 298 34.55 0.10 -42.42
CA GLN A 298 33.45 -0.18 -43.35
C GLN A 298 32.46 -1.21 -42.80
N SER A 299 32.95 -2.29 -42.18
CA SER A 299 32.09 -3.35 -41.61
C SER A 299 31.25 -2.82 -40.43
N VAL A 300 31.87 -2.04 -39.53
CA VAL A 300 31.16 -1.39 -38.42
C VAL A 300 30.15 -0.38 -38.94
N SER A 301 30.50 0.38 -39.99
CA SER A 301 29.59 1.36 -40.60
C SER A 301 28.36 0.72 -41.23
N TYR A 302 28.56 -0.40 -41.93
CA TYR A 302 27.47 -1.17 -42.52
C TYR A 302 26.51 -1.71 -41.45
N GLY A 303 27.05 -2.35 -40.40
CA GLY A 303 26.25 -2.89 -39.31
C GLY A 303 25.47 -1.81 -38.56
N PHE A 304 26.10 -0.67 -38.28
CA PHE A 304 25.45 0.46 -37.63
C PHE A 304 24.36 1.10 -38.50
N THR A 305 24.56 1.16 -39.82
CA THR A 305 23.55 1.67 -40.76
C THR A 305 22.30 0.79 -40.77
N ILE A 306 22.46 -0.55 -40.84
CA ILE A 306 21.33 -1.48 -40.77
C ILE A 306 20.58 -1.34 -39.44
N PHE A 307 21.32 -1.29 -38.33
CA PHE A 307 20.74 -1.09 -37.00
C PHE A 307 19.94 0.22 -36.91
N SER A 308 20.44 1.30 -37.52
CA SER A 308 19.79 2.61 -37.49
C SER A 308 18.52 2.67 -38.33
N ILE A 309 18.46 1.91 -39.43
CA ILE A 309 17.28 1.81 -40.29
C ILE A 309 16.20 0.93 -39.64
N LEU A 310 16.57 -0.23 -39.11
CA LEU A 310 15.63 -1.22 -38.59
C LEU A 310 15.27 -1.00 -37.12
N GLY A 311 16.20 -0.51 -36.31
CA GLY A 311 16.07 -0.40 -34.86
C GLY A 311 14.88 0.46 -34.42
N PRO A 312 14.77 1.73 -34.85
CA PRO A 312 13.66 2.60 -34.44
C PRO A 312 12.27 2.08 -34.87
N PRO A 313 12.04 1.63 -36.11
CA PRO A 313 10.76 1.03 -36.50
C PRO A 313 10.41 -0.24 -35.71
N VAL A 314 11.38 -1.13 -35.46
CA VAL A 314 11.16 -2.34 -34.65
C VAL A 314 10.80 -1.97 -33.21
N ALA A 315 11.50 -1.02 -32.59
CA ALA A 315 11.21 -0.54 -31.24
C ALA A 315 9.81 0.08 -31.15
N LEU A 316 9.43 0.90 -32.14
CA LEU A 316 8.09 1.49 -32.23
C LEU A 316 7.00 0.41 -32.43
N GLY A 317 7.25 -0.55 -33.31
CA GLY A 317 6.34 -1.68 -33.56
C GLY A 317 6.11 -2.52 -32.31
N LEU A 318 7.19 -2.87 -31.59
CA LEU A 318 7.09 -3.60 -30.30
C LEU A 318 6.29 -2.80 -29.27
N LEU A 319 6.49 -1.49 -29.19
CA LEU A 319 5.74 -0.63 -28.28
C LEU A 319 4.24 -0.63 -28.61
N LEU A 320 3.88 -0.53 -29.90
CA LEU A 320 2.49 -0.59 -30.35
C LEU A 320 1.84 -1.95 -30.07
N VAL A 321 2.57 -3.05 -30.30
CA VAL A 321 2.07 -4.41 -29.99
C VAL A 321 1.78 -4.55 -28.50
N VAL A 322 2.71 -4.12 -27.64
CA VAL A 322 2.52 -4.13 -26.17
C VAL A 322 1.31 -3.26 -25.79
N PHE A 323 1.19 -2.06 -26.37
CA PHE A 323 0.06 -1.18 -26.11
C PHE A 323 -1.28 -1.81 -26.51
N CYS A 324 -1.38 -2.36 -27.72
CA CYS A 324 -2.58 -3.04 -28.22
C CYS A 324 -2.95 -4.23 -27.34
N TYR A 325 -1.98 -5.05 -26.94
CA TYR A 325 -2.22 -6.17 -26.05
C TYR A 325 -2.77 -5.73 -24.68
N VAL A 326 -2.15 -4.72 -24.05
CA VAL A 326 -2.63 -4.13 -22.79
C VAL A 326 -4.05 -3.59 -22.95
N PHE A 327 -4.30 -2.87 -24.03
CA PHE A 327 -5.59 -2.24 -24.31
C PHE A 327 -6.69 -3.28 -24.48
N LEU A 328 -6.47 -4.30 -25.33
CA LEU A 328 -7.43 -5.37 -25.59
C LEU A 328 -7.73 -6.18 -24.33
N ASN A 329 -6.72 -6.49 -23.53
CA ASN A 329 -6.93 -7.23 -22.28
C ASN A 329 -7.67 -6.40 -21.22
N ASN A 330 -7.34 -5.12 -21.07
CA ASN A 330 -8.09 -4.23 -20.18
C ASN A 330 -9.54 -4.07 -20.65
N TRP A 331 -9.76 -3.93 -21.96
CA TRP A 331 -11.09 -3.89 -22.57
C TRP A 331 -11.88 -5.18 -22.29
N ALA A 332 -11.29 -6.35 -22.56
CA ALA A 332 -11.91 -7.64 -22.29
C ALA A 332 -12.27 -7.80 -20.81
N THR A 333 -11.39 -7.36 -19.90
CA THR A 333 -11.65 -7.36 -18.45
C THR A 333 -12.83 -6.48 -18.08
N VAL A 334 -12.92 -5.28 -18.66
CA VAL A 334 -14.05 -4.35 -18.43
C VAL A 334 -15.36 -4.93 -18.97
N VAL A 335 -15.34 -5.53 -20.15
CA VAL A 335 -16.53 -6.17 -20.75
C VAL A 335 -16.99 -7.36 -19.92
N ALA A 336 -16.08 -8.26 -19.53
CA ALA A 336 -16.38 -9.41 -18.68
C ALA A 336 -16.92 -8.98 -17.30
N TYR A 337 -16.32 -7.95 -16.71
CA TYR A 337 -16.80 -7.37 -15.46
C TYR A 337 -18.21 -6.79 -15.61
N LYS A 338 -18.48 -6.04 -16.69
CA LYS A 338 -19.81 -5.48 -16.98
C LYS A 338 -20.85 -6.60 -17.10
N ALA A 339 -20.57 -7.65 -17.85
CA ALA A 339 -21.47 -8.79 -18.02
C ALA A 339 -21.77 -9.47 -16.68
N LYS A 340 -20.73 -9.77 -15.88
CA LYS A 340 -20.89 -10.38 -14.55
C LYS A 340 -21.71 -9.51 -13.60
N ARG A 341 -21.48 -8.19 -13.63
CA ARG A 341 -22.21 -7.24 -12.79
C ARG A 341 -23.68 -7.13 -13.19
N GLN A 342 -23.99 -7.15 -14.48
CA GLN A 342 -25.36 -7.17 -14.96
C GLN A 342 -26.10 -8.44 -14.53
N GLN A 343 -25.45 -9.61 -14.60
CA GLN A 343 -26.02 -10.86 -14.11
C GLN A 343 -26.31 -10.82 -12.61
N HIS A 344 -25.37 -10.30 -11.81
CA HIS A 344 -25.56 -10.18 -10.36
C HIS A 344 -26.72 -9.23 -10.00
N MET A 345 -26.84 -8.10 -10.69
CA MET A 345 -27.97 -7.18 -10.50
C MET A 345 -29.31 -7.85 -10.83
N ALA A 346 -29.37 -8.63 -11.91
CA ALA A 346 -30.58 -9.34 -12.32
C ALA A 346 -30.97 -10.49 -11.37
N SER A 347 -30.02 -11.06 -10.62
CA SER A 347 -30.31 -12.08 -9.60
C SER A 347 -30.63 -11.54 -8.21
N ALA A 348 -30.33 -10.26 -7.95
CA ALA A 348 -30.48 -9.62 -6.65
C ALA A 348 -31.74 -8.74 -6.53
N GLY A 349 -32.34 -8.35 -7.66
CA GLY A 349 -33.67 -7.73 -7.73
C GLY A 349 -34.71 -8.78 -8.08
#